data_AF-A0A2W5MVG4-F1
#
_entry.id   AF-A0A2W5MVG4-F1
#
_cell.length_a   1.000
_cell.length_b   1.000
_cell.length_c   1.000
_cell.angle_alpha   90.00
_cell.angle_beta   90.00
_cell.angle_gamma   90.00
#
_symmetry.space_group_name_H-M   'P 1'
#
loop_
_entity.id
_entity.type
_entity.pdbx_description
1 polymer ?
#
loop_
_entity_poly.entity_id
_entity_poly.type
_entity_poly.pdbx_seq_one_letter_code
_entity_poly.pdbx_strand_id
1 'polypeptide(L)' 'SYDKFMSIGETPVLLTSPSIRPFVRSVIERFRPSTIVMSQNEIHPKSKIRTLGQV' A
#
# COMPACT_ATOMS: atom_id res chain seq x y z
N SER A 1 4.27 11.38 -4.59
CA SER A 1 2.93 11.27 -3.96
C SER A 1 3.02 10.59 -2.60
N TYR A 2 3.46 9.33 -2.53
CA TYR A 2 3.60 8.56 -1.28
C TYR A 2 4.36 9.30 -0.16
N ASP A 3 5.57 9.80 -0.45
CA ASP A 3 6.43 10.44 0.56
C ASP A 3 5.83 11.76 1.09
N LYS A 4 4.99 12.42 0.27
CA LYS A 4 4.25 13.62 0.69
C LYS A 4 3.24 13.27 1.78
N PHE A 5 2.50 12.16 1.66
CA PHE A 5 1.55 11.73 2.68
C PHE A 5 2.25 11.31 3.97
N MET A 6 3.40 10.65 3.86
CA MET A 6 4.25 10.39 5.03
C MET A 6 4.72 11.67 5.71
N SER A 7 5.10 12.70 4.95
CA SER A 7 5.58 13.97 5.51
C SER A 7 4.51 14.75 6.30
N ILE A 8 3.23 14.49 6.03
CA ILE A 8 2.10 15.10 6.76
C ILE A 8 1.52 14.19 7.85
N GLY A 9 2.23 13.09 8.19
CA GLY A 9 1.84 12.16 9.26
C GLY A 9 0.82 11.09 8.87
N GLU A 10 0.49 10.95 7.59
CA GLU A 10 -0.34 9.83 7.12
C GLU A 10 0.52 8.62 6.73
N THR A 11 0.00 7.41 6.96
CA THR A 11 0.68 6.15 6.57
C THR A 11 -0.02 5.52 5.36
N PRO A 12 0.36 5.91 4.13
CA PRO A 12 -0.21 5.32 2.92
C PRO A 12 0.15 3.83 2.78
N VAL A 13 -0.81 3.05 2.31
CA VAL A 13 -0.69 1.61 2.06
C VAL A 13 -0.77 1.34 0.56
N LEU A 14 0.11 0.48 0.05
CA LEU A 14 0.04 0.01 -1.33
C LEU A 14 -0.96 -1.14 -1.44
N LEU A 15 -2.08 -0.91 -2.13
CA LEU A 15 -3.14 -1.89 -2.30
C LEU A 15 -2.98 -2.68 -3.60
N THR A 16 -3.06 -4.01 -3.53
CA THR A 16 -2.85 -4.92 -4.66
C THR A 16 -3.89 -6.05 -4.69
N SER A 17 -3.90 -6.86 -5.75
CA SER A 17 -4.64 -8.12 -5.75
C SER A 17 -3.87 -9.21 -4.98
N PRO A 18 -4.55 -10.19 -4.35
CA PRO A 18 -3.91 -11.22 -3.54
C PRO A 18 -2.80 -11.99 -4.27
N SER A 19 -3.01 -12.31 -5.55
CA SER A 19 -2.09 -13.12 -6.36
C SER A 19 -0.75 -12.43 -6.61
N ILE A 20 -0.73 -11.10 -6.76
CA ILE A 20 0.49 -10.36 -7.10
C ILE A 20 1.21 -9.77 -5.87
N ARG A 21 0.53 -9.69 -4.72
CA ARG A 21 1.04 -9.10 -3.47
C ARG A 21 2.47 -9.56 -3.09
N PRO A 22 2.82 -10.86 -3.07
CA PRO A 22 4.17 -11.27 -2.66
C PRO A 22 5.26 -10.78 -3.62
N PHE A 23 4.97 -10.71 -4.92
CA PHE A 23 5.91 -10.20 -5.92
C PHE A 23 6.10 -8.68 -5.80
N VAL A 24 5.01 -7.95 -5.55
CA VAL A 24 5.10 -6.51 -5.29
C VAL A 24 5.91 -6.25 -4.01
N ARG A 25 5.67 -7.02 -2.94
CA ARG A 25 6.40 -6.89 -1.68
C ARG A 25 7.91 -7.12 -1.87
N SER A 26 8.33 -8.17 -2.57
CA SER A 26 9.75 -8.46 -2.79
C SER A 26 10.47 -7.35 -3.58
N VAL A 27 9.75 -6.63 -4.44
CA VAL A 27 10.26 -5.46 -5.14
C VAL A 27 10.36 -4.26 -4.22
N ILE A 28 9.25 -3.87 -3.57
CA ILE A 28 9.17 -2.66 -2.73
C ILE A 28 10.11 -2.72 -1.53
N GLU A 29 10.24 -3.87 -0.89
CA GLU A 29 11.04 -4.03 0.34
C GLU A 29 12.52 -3.70 0.14
N ARG A 30 13.03 -3.80 -1.09
CA ARG A 30 14.43 -3.49 -1.44
C ARG A 30 14.76 -2.00 -1.41
N PHE A 31 13.76 -1.12 -1.56
CA PHE A 31 13.98 0.33 -1.63
C PHE A 31 13.07 1.15 -0.71
N ARG A 32 11.96 0.58 -0.23
CA ARG A 32 11.02 1.18 0.74
C ARG A 32 10.52 0.10 1.73
N PRO A 33 11.38 -0.40 2.62
CA PRO A 33 11.01 -1.48 3.56
C PRO A 33 9.89 -1.09 4.54
N SER A 34 9.74 0.20 4.84
CA SER A 34 8.66 0.73 5.69
C SER A 34 7.30 0.80 5.00
N THR A 35 7.23 0.65 3.67
CA THR A 35 5.97 0.70 2.94
C THR A 35 5.18 -0.59 3.15
N ILE A 36 3.96 -0.44 3.66
CA ILE A 36 3.01 -1.53 3.82
C ILE A 36 2.42 -1.88 2.44
N VAL A 37 2.47 -3.16 2.10
CA VAL A 37 1.85 -3.73 0.89
C VAL A 37 0.76 -4.71 1.33
N MET A 38 -0.49 -4.42 0.94
CA MET A 38 -1.68 -5.13 1.39
C MET A 38 -2.51 -5.60 0.19
N SER A 39 -3.25 -6.71 0.35
CA SER A 39 -4.25 -7.15 -0.62
C SER A 39 -5.64 -6.64 -0.28
N GLN A 40 -6.52 -6.54 -1.28
CA GLN A 40 -7.93 -6.20 -1.05
C GLN A 40 -8.63 -7.16 -0.08
N ASN A 41 -8.22 -8.43 -0.02
CA ASN A 41 -8.81 -9.44 0.88
C ASN A 41 -8.45 -9.22 2.36
N GLU A 42 -7.40 -8.46 2.64
CA GLU A 42 -6.96 -8.13 4.02
C GLU A 42 -7.72 -6.92 4.58
N ILE A 43 -8.59 -6.28 3.77
CA ILE A 43 -9.38 -5.12 4.17
C ILE A 43 -10.78 -5.56 4.58
N HIS A 44 -11.21 -5.12 5.77
CA HIS A 44 -12.58 -5.33 6.22
C HIS A 44 -13.58 -4.65 5.25
N PRO A 45 -14.68 -5.30 4.82
CA PRO A 45 -15.58 -4.75 3.79
C PRO A 45 -16.22 -3.39 4.11
N LYS A 46 -16.35 -3.05 5.40
CA LYS A 46 -16.87 -1.74 5.84
C LYS A 46 -15.82 -0.63 5.93
N SER A 47 -14.55 -0.93 5.66
CA SER A 47 -13.49 0.06 5.69
C SER A 47 -13.66 1.08 4.57
N LYS A 48 -13.50 2.37 4.88
CA LYS A 48 -13.48 3.43 3.88
C LYS A 48 -12.08 3.56 3.29
N ILE A 49 -11.97 3.53 1.98
CA ILE A 49 -10.70 3.65 1.25
C ILE A 49 -10.66 5.00 0.55
N ARG A 50 -9.56 5.73 0.73
CA ARG A 50 -9.25 6.96 -0.02
C ARG A 50 -8.10 6.69 -0.99
N THR A 51 -8.38 6.68 -2.28
CA THR A 51 -7.36 6.49 -3.31
C THR A 51 -6.49 7.74 -3.42
N LEU A 52 -5.19 7.60 -3.14
CA LEU A 52 -4.21 8.69 -3.22
C LEU A 52 -3.50 8.75 -4.59
N GLY A 53 -3.63 7.69 -5.38
CA GLY A 53 -3.05 7.53 -6.71
C GLY A 53 -3.20 6.10 -7.21
N GLN A 54 -2.93 5.89 -8.50
CA GLN A 54 -2.93 4.60 -9.16
C GLN A 54 -1.68 4.49 -10.02
N VAL A 55 -1.19 3.27 -10.22
CA VAL A 55 -0.11 2.90 -11.14
C VAL A 55 -0.72 2.12 -12.30
#